data_AF-A0A1Z8R973-F1
#
_entry.id   AF-A0A1Z8R973-F1
#
_cell.length_a   1.000
_cell.length_b   1.000
_cell.length_c   1.000
_cell.angle_alpha   90.00
_cell.angle_beta   90.00
_cell.angle_gamma   90.00
#
_symmetry.space_group_name_H-M   'P 1'
#
loop_
_entity.id
_entity.type
_entity.pdbx_description
1 polymer ?
#
loop_
_entity_poly.entity_id
_entity_poly.type
_entity_poly.pdbx_seq_one_letter_code
_entity_poly.pdbx_strand_id
1 'polypeptide(L)'
;MSDDGKILIGRQDQTTVLKLCGEIRVTLGPTIVRFLSTLGNQRTMTDMVVDLRETTFIDSTGLGVLAKISLVFENLTGRMPTLVCPDPDINEILHAMGFRDIFVLVTDLALVTTDGIELPTEQTSEEELRRQVIEAHRVLMGLNEENEMVFKDLVEALEEEDQKNMSQGERASTTSQVAGAS
;
A
#
# COMPACT_ATOMS: atom_id res chain seq x y z
N MET A 1 2.54 22.88 -8.40
CA MET A 1 3.34 22.02 -7.53
C MET A 1 2.63 20.68 -7.57
N SER A 2 3.31 19.63 -8.02
CA SER A 2 2.71 18.29 -8.08
C SER A 2 2.28 17.88 -6.68
N ASP A 3 1.05 17.40 -6.52
CA ASP A 3 0.51 16.91 -5.24
C ASP A 3 0.98 15.46 -5.00
N ASP A 4 2.26 15.20 -5.31
CA ASP A 4 2.85 13.86 -5.28
C ASP A 4 2.82 13.36 -3.83
N GLY A 5 2.28 12.15 -3.67
CA GLY A 5 2.13 11.53 -2.37
C GLY A 5 3.47 11.34 -1.65
N LYS A 6 3.43 11.40 -0.32
CA LYS A 6 4.58 11.07 0.53
C LYS A 6 4.16 10.44 1.85
N ILE A 7 5.12 9.82 2.50
CA ILE A 7 4.91 9.12 3.77
C ILE A 7 5.87 9.68 4.80
N LEU A 8 5.33 10.20 5.90
CA LEU A 8 6.10 10.58 7.08
C LEU A 8 5.95 9.50 8.15
N ILE A 9 7.05 9.14 8.80
CA ILE A 9 7.03 8.25 9.94
C ILE A 9 7.41 9.00 11.22
N GLY A 10 6.57 8.86 12.24
CA GLY A 10 6.80 9.33 13.59
C GLY A 10 6.68 8.19 14.60
N ARG A 11 7.12 8.45 15.83
CA ARG A 11 6.94 7.53 16.93
C ARG A 11 6.56 8.28 18.19
N GLN A 12 5.52 7.79 18.85
CA GLN A 12 5.09 8.26 20.16
C GLN A 12 4.98 7.05 21.08
N ASP A 13 5.86 6.95 22.08
CA ASP A 13 5.97 5.79 22.97
C ASP A 13 6.13 4.44 22.22
N GLN A 14 5.13 3.56 22.31
CA GLN A 14 5.08 2.25 21.63
C GLN A 14 4.24 2.28 20.35
N THR A 15 3.77 3.47 19.96
CA THR A 15 2.95 3.69 18.78
C THR A 15 3.79 4.23 17.64
N THR A 16 3.77 3.52 16.52
CA THR A 16 4.31 4.01 15.25
C THR A 16 3.22 4.78 14.51
N VAL A 17 3.52 5.99 14.05
CA VAL A 17 2.58 6.83 13.29
C VAL A 17 3.07 6.91 11.84
N LEU A 18 2.26 6.43 10.90
CA LEU A 18 2.44 6.60 9.46
C LEU A 18 1.49 7.67 8.97
N LYS A 19 2.02 8.82 8.56
CA LYS A 19 1.22 9.90 7.97
C LYS A 19 1.36 9.86 6.46
N LEU A 20 0.23 9.74 5.77
CA LEU A 20 0.15 9.72 4.32
C LEU A 20 -0.39 11.08 3.85
N CYS A 21 0.42 11.80 3.08
CA CYS A 21 0.13 13.17 2.63
C CYS A 21 0.02 13.21 1.11
N GLY A 22 -0.86 14.07 0.58
CA GLY A 22 -1.07 14.25 -0.87
C GLY A 22 -1.88 13.12 -1.50
N GLU A 23 -1.59 12.82 -2.77
CA GLU A 23 -2.27 11.74 -3.50
C GLU A 23 -1.72 10.35 -3.14
N ILE A 24 -2.59 9.45 -2.69
CA ILE A 24 -2.22 8.09 -2.29
C ILE A 24 -2.53 7.13 -3.44
N ARG A 25 -1.45 6.66 -4.07
CA ARG A 25 -1.49 5.77 -5.25
C ARG A 25 -0.45 4.65 -5.11
N VAL A 26 -0.41 3.75 -6.09
CA VAL A 26 0.58 2.67 -6.19
C VAL A 26 2.04 3.15 -6.14
N THR A 27 2.32 4.41 -6.51
CA THR A 27 3.66 5.01 -6.43
C THR A 27 4.24 5.01 -5.02
N LEU A 28 3.41 4.95 -3.98
CA LEU A 28 3.81 4.81 -2.59
C LEU A 28 4.04 3.36 -2.15
N GLY A 29 3.59 2.41 -2.95
CA GLY A 29 3.67 0.97 -2.69
C GLY A 29 5.09 0.49 -2.39
N PRO A 30 6.12 0.79 -3.22
CA PRO A 30 7.48 0.33 -2.98
C PRO A 30 8.05 0.85 -1.65
N THR A 31 7.78 2.12 -1.32
CA THR A 31 8.20 2.75 -0.06
C THR A 31 7.54 2.07 1.14
N ILE A 32 6.24 1.77 1.05
CA ILE A 32 5.52 1.02 2.08
C ILE A 32 6.05 -0.40 2.23
N VAL A 33 6.26 -1.14 1.15
CA VAL A 33 6.79 -2.51 1.20
C VAL A 33 8.14 -2.53 1.92
N ARG A 34 9.04 -1.60 1.57
CA ARG A 34 10.33 -1.48 2.23
C ARG A 34 10.16 -1.15 3.70
N PHE A 35 9.31 -0.18 4.06
CA PHE A 35 9.03 0.16 5.44
C PHE A 35 8.50 -1.04 6.25
N LEU A 36 7.48 -1.74 5.73
CA LEU A 36 6.85 -2.88 6.38
C LEU A 36 7.85 -4.01 6.66
N SER A 37 8.84 -4.22 5.79
CA SER A 37 9.92 -5.18 6.01
C SER A 37 10.79 -4.88 7.25
N THR A 38 10.82 -3.63 7.69
CA THR A 38 11.57 -3.21 8.88
C THR A 38 10.81 -3.43 10.19
N LEU A 39 9.48 -3.57 10.14
CA LEU A 39 8.62 -3.67 11.33
C LEU A 39 8.97 -4.89 12.19
N GLY A 40 9.32 -6.02 11.58
CA GLY A 40 9.70 -7.24 12.31
C GLY A 40 10.91 -7.07 13.23
N ASN A 41 11.74 -6.03 13.01
CA ASN A 41 12.89 -5.72 13.85
C ASN A 41 12.54 -4.78 15.03
N GLN A 42 11.33 -4.21 15.06
CA GLN A 42 10.91 -3.23 16.04
C GLN A 42 10.26 -3.89 17.27
N ARG A 43 11.09 -4.47 18.15
CA ARG A 43 10.65 -5.23 19.34
C ARG A 43 9.79 -4.47 20.37
N THR A 44 9.64 -3.15 20.22
CA THR A 44 8.96 -2.27 21.18
C THR A 44 7.73 -1.59 20.61
N MET A 45 7.38 -1.86 19.35
CA MET A 45 6.15 -1.37 18.74
C MET A 45 5.00 -2.29 19.15
N THR A 46 3.94 -1.73 19.72
CA THR A 46 2.72 -2.48 20.07
C THR A 46 1.50 -2.00 19.30
N ASP A 47 1.54 -0.75 18.82
CA ASP A 47 0.40 -0.08 18.21
C ASP A 47 0.84 0.70 16.97
N MET A 48 -0.07 0.88 16.03
CA MET A 48 0.16 1.64 14.81
C MET A 48 -1.03 2.54 14.53
N VAL A 49 -0.73 3.77 14.15
CA VAL A 49 -1.71 4.72 13.62
C VAL A 49 -1.31 5.09 12.21
N VAL A 50 -2.27 4.99 11.29
CA VAL A 50 -2.19 5.51 9.95
C VAL A 50 -3.02 6.80 9.91
N ASP A 51 -2.40 7.90 9.49
CA ASP A 51 -2.95 9.25 9.56
C ASP A 51 -3.15 9.82 8.14
N LEU A 52 -4.40 10.03 7.76
CA LEU A 52 -4.82 10.55 6.46
C LEU A 52 -5.26 12.02 6.52
N ARG A 53 -4.97 12.75 7.61
CA ARG A 53 -5.42 14.16 7.76
C ARG A 53 -4.89 15.10 6.68
N GLU A 54 -3.81 14.74 6.00
CA GLU A 54 -3.23 15.50 4.88
C GLU A 54 -3.30 14.74 3.54
N THR A 55 -4.08 13.66 3.47
CA THR A 55 -4.38 12.99 2.20
C THR A 55 -5.40 13.81 1.42
N THR A 56 -5.13 14.07 0.15
CA THR A 56 -6.01 14.85 -0.74
C THR A 56 -6.80 13.99 -1.71
N PHE A 57 -6.32 12.78 -2.00
CA PHE A 57 -6.96 11.83 -2.90
C PHE A 57 -6.47 10.40 -2.64
N ILE A 58 -7.34 9.41 -2.86
CA ILE A 58 -6.99 7.99 -2.81
C ILE A 58 -7.71 7.23 -3.93
N ASP A 59 -6.99 6.36 -4.65
CA ASP A 59 -7.57 5.41 -5.60
C ASP A 59 -7.56 3.97 -5.06
N SER A 60 -8.03 3.00 -5.85
CA SER A 60 -8.04 1.58 -5.47
C SER A 60 -6.65 1.04 -5.15
N THR A 61 -5.60 1.57 -5.80
CA THR A 61 -4.22 1.15 -5.51
C THR A 61 -3.72 1.72 -4.19
N GLY A 62 -4.08 2.97 -3.87
CA GLY A 62 -3.82 3.57 -2.56
C GLY A 62 -4.57 2.84 -1.43
N LEU A 63 -5.81 2.43 -1.67
CA LEU A 63 -6.56 1.58 -0.75
C LEU A 63 -5.87 0.24 -0.52
N GLY A 64 -5.39 -0.44 -1.57
CA GLY A 64 -4.63 -1.68 -1.41
C GLY A 64 -3.33 -1.50 -0.63
N VAL A 65 -2.66 -0.34 -0.77
CA VAL A 65 -1.51 0.02 0.08
C VAL A 65 -1.91 0.11 1.55
N LEU A 66 -3.02 0.79 1.88
CA LEU A 66 -3.54 0.84 3.25
C LEU A 66 -3.90 -0.54 3.80
N ALA A 67 -4.58 -1.36 3.01
CA ALA A 67 -4.96 -2.70 3.42
C ALA A 67 -3.73 -3.58 3.67
N LYS A 68 -2.68 -3.47 2.85
CA LYS A 68 -1.39 -4.15 3.06
C LYS A 68 -0.71 -3.74 4.36
N ILE A 69 -0.73 -2.44 4.70
CA ILE A 69 -0.21 -1.96 5.99
C ILE A 69 -0.94 -2.68 7.14
N SER A 70 -2.26 -2.73 7.09
CA SER A 70 -3.04 -3.40 8.14
C SER A 70 -2.71 -4.88 8.26
N LEU A 71 -2.79 -5.62 7.15
CA LEU A 71 -2.55 -7.06 7.17
C LEU A 71 -1.15 -7.41 7.69
N VAL A 72 -0.12 -6.66 7.29
CA VAL A 72 1.24 -6.91 7.79
C VAL A 72 1.34 -6.58 9.28
N PHE A 73 0.77 -5.46 9.72
CA PHE A 73 0.78 -5.08 11.12
C PHE A 73 0.03 -6.10 12.01
N GLU A 74 -1.16 -6.52 11.59
CA GLU A 74 -1.96 -7.52 12.29
C GLU A 74 -1.25 -8.87 12.34
N ASN A 75 -0.66 -9.34 11.24
CA ASN A 75 0.11 -10.58 11.24
C ASN A 75 1.31 -10.55 12.20
N LEU A 76 1.92 -9.38 12.40
CA LEU A 76 3.07 -9.22 13.31
C LEU A 76 2.67 -9.08 14.77
N THR A 77 1.51 -8.46 15.06
CA THR A 77 1.15 -8.02 16.43
C THR A 77 -0.11 -8.68 16.98
N GLY A 78 -0.93 -9.29 16.13
CA GLY A 78 -2.27 -9.77 16.45
C GLY A 78 -3.26 -8.65 16.75
N ARG A 79 -2.98 -7.41 16.32
CA ARG A 79 -3.80 -6.22 16.59
C ARG A 79 -4.14 -5.49 15.30
N MET A 80 -5.31 -4.87 15.32
CA MET A 80 -5.76 -3.99 14.25
C MET A 80 -5.16 -2.59 14.41
N PRO A 81 -4.61 -1.97 13.37
CA PRO A 81 -4.15 -0.59 13.43
C PRO A 81 -5.32 0.40 13.47
N THR A 82 -5.04 1.62 13.91
CA THR A 82 -6.01 2.74 13.87
C THR A 82 -5.80 3.57 12.60
N LEU A 83 -6.87 3.94 11.91
CA LEU A 83 -6.84 4.83 10.75
C LEU A 83 -7.58 6.13 11.10
N VAL A 84 -6.85 7.25 11.06
CA VAL A 84 -7.40 8.60 11.27
C VAL A 84 -7.74 9.21 9.92
N CYS A 85 -9.04 9.42 9.66
CA CYS A 85 -9.52 10.01 8.42
C CYS A 85 -10.66 11.00 8.72
N PRO A 86 -10.40 12.32 8.74
CA PRO A 86 -11.44 13.32 8.95
C PRO A 86 -12.22 13.66 7.68
N ASP A 87 -11.67 13.35 6.51
CA ASP A 87 -12.28 13.66 5.22
C ASP A 87 -13.50 12.75 4.97
N PRO A 88 -14.71 13.31 4.83
CA PRO A 88 -15.93 12.50 4.73
C PRO A 88 -15.99 11.69 3.43
N ASP A 89 -15.46 12.22 2.32
CA ASP A 89 -15.51 11.56 1.01
C ASP A 89 -14.60 10.33 1.01
N ILE A 90 -13.39 10.47 1.55
CA ILE A 90 -12.46 9.34 1.73
C ILE A 90 -13.03 8.34 2.73
N ASN A 91 -13.67 8.81 3.82
CA ASN A 91 -14.24 7.92 4.83
C ASN A 91 -15.42 7.11 4.29
N GLU A 92 -16.26 7.67 3.42
CA GLU A 92 -17.30 6.92 2.70
C GLU A 92 -16.72 5.82 1.83
N ILE A 93 -15.63 6.10 1.09
CA ILE A 93 -14.91 5.10 0.29
C ILE A 93 -14.38 3.97 1.19
N LEU A 94 -13.72 4.31 2.31
CA LEU A 94 -13.20 3.33 3.27
C LEU A 94 -14.32 2.44 3.82
N HIS A 95 -15.47 3.02 4.14
CA HIS A 95 -16.64 2.28 4.60
C HIS A 95 -17.19 1.32 3.53
N ALA A 96 -17.38 1.81 2.30
CA ALA A 96 -17.86 1.00 1.19
C ALA A 96 -16.93 -0.19 0.89
N MET A 97 -15.62 0.01 1.02
CA MET A 97 -14.62 -1.01 0.71
C MET A 97 -14.38 -2.02 1.85
N GLY A 98 -15.07 -1.88 2.98
CA GLY A 98 -14.97 -2.84 4.10
C GLY A 98 -13.79 -2.60 5.05
N PHE A 99 -13.22 -1.40 5.11
CA PHE A 99 -12.01 -1.14 5.92
C PHE A 99 -12.23 -1.24 7.43
N ARG A 100 -13.48 -1.35 7.90
CA ARG A 100 -13.79 -1.56 9.33
C ARG A 100 -13.35 -2.92 9.86
N ASP A 101 -13.15 -3.89 8.96
CA ASP A 101 -12.75 -5.25 9.33
C ASP A 101 -11.22 -5.35 9.53
N ILE A 102 -10.48 -4.37 9.00
CA ILE A 102 -9.02 -4.33 9.04
C ILE A 102 -8.46 -3.05 9.67
N PHE A 103 -9.28 -2.06 10.03
CA PHE A 103 -8.85 -0.87 10.76
C PHE A 103 -9.87 -0.44 11.84
N VAL A 104 -9.35 0.10 12.94
CA VAL A 104 -10.13 0.95 13.84
C VAL A 104 -10.24 2.34 13.20
N LEU A 105 -11.37 2.65 12.57
CA LEU A 105 -11.60 3.94 11.91
C LEU A 105 -12.01 5.02 12.92
N VAL A 106 -11.29 6.15 12.91
CA VAL A 106 -11.60 7.34 13.72
C VAL A 106 -11.46 8.61 12.88
N THR A 107 -12.24 9.65 13.20
CA THR A 107 -12.15 10.95 12.51
C THR A 107 -11.14 11.89 13.16
N ASP A 108 -10.85 11.67 14.44
CA ASP A 108 -9.87 12.45 15.20
C ASP A 108 -9.18 11.55 16.23
N LEU A 109 -7.93 11.86 16.52
CA LEU A 109 -7.12 11.22 17.53
C LEU A 109 -6.13 12.25 18.06
N ALA A 110 -6.04 12.37 19.38
CA ALA A 110 -5.07 13.22 20.05
C ALA A 110 -3.65 12.63 19.93
N LEU A 111 -3.09 12.69 18.73
CA LEU A 111 -1.70 12.38 18.44
C LEU A 111 -0.87 13.62 18.62
N VAL A 112 0.25 13.50 19.33
CA VAL A 112 1.30 14.51 19.26
C VAL A 112 1.96 14.27 17.91
N THR A 113 1.65 15.11 16.93
CA THR A 113 2.32 15.12 15.62
C THR A 113 3.78 15.48 15.83
N THR A 114 4.60 14.52 16.26
CA THR A 114 6.05 14.67 16.35
C THR A 114 6.58 14.72 14.93
N ASP A 115 7.48 15.68 14.67
CA ASP A 115 8.19 15.90 13.41
C ASP A 115 8.55 14.59 12.72
N GLY A 116 7.67 14.14 11.83
CA GLY A 116 7.81 12.88 11.14
C GLY A 116 8.96 12.96 10.15
N ILE A 117 9.76 11.90 10.07
CA ILE A 117 10.81 11.79 9.07
C ILE A 117 10.16 11.30 7.78
N GLU A 118 10.37 12.02 6.69
CA GLU A 118 9.93 11.56 5.38
C GLU A 118 10.69 10.29 4.99
N LEU A 119 9.94 9.24 4.63
CA LEU A 119 10.54 8.02 4.12
C LEU A 119 11.11 8.29 2.72
N PRO A 120 12.30 7.76 2.41
CA PRO A 120 12.88 7.92 1.07
C PRO A 120 11.97 7.26 0.03
N THR A 121 11.65 7.99 -1.03
CA THR A 121 10.88 7.45 -2.15
C THR A 121 11.64 6.29 -2.80
N GLU A 122 11.03 5.12 -2.78
CA GLU A 122 11.54 3.94 -3.45
C GLU A 122 11.03 3.91 -4.90
N GLN A 123 11.96 3.73 -5.84
CA GLN A 123 11.63 3.50 -7.24
C GLN A 123 11.74 2.02 -7.55
N THR A 124 10.88 1.53 -8.42
CA THR A 124 10.90 0.15 -8.88
C THR A 124 10.65 0.07 -10.38
N SER A 125 10.85 -1.10 -10.98
CA SER A 125 10.56 -1.31 -12.40
C SER A 125 9.06 -1.22 -12.68
N GLU A 126 8.68 -0.93 -13.92
CA GLU A 126 7.27 -0.93 -14.33
C GLU A 126 6.61 -2.30 -14.09
N GLU A 127 7.35 -3.39 -14.31
CA GLU A 127 6.90 -4.76 -14.03
C GLU A 127 6.55 -4.95 -12.56
N GLU A 128 7.42 -4.49 -11.65
CA GLU A 128 7.17 -4.60 -10.22
C GLU A 128 6.03 -3.68 -9.78
N LEU A 129 5.90 -2.49 -10.39
CA LEU A 129 4.76 -1.61 -10.13
C LEU A 129 3.44 -2.28 -10.55
N ARG A 130 3.41 -2.94 -11.70
CA ARG A 130 2.25 -3.71 -12.18
C ARG A 130 1.89 -4.84 -11.21
N ARG A 131 2.89 -5.57 -10.70
CA ARG A 131 2.68 -6.60 -9.66
C ARG A 131 2.09 -6.01 -8.38
N GLN A 132 2.53 -4.83 -7.97
CA GLN A 132 1.96 -4.14 -6.81
C GLN A 132 0.51 -3.68 -7.04
N VAL A 133 0.15 -3.28 -8.27
CA VAL A 133 -1.26 -3.00 -8.62
C VAL A 133 -2.11 -4.27 -8.47
N ILE A 134 -1.64 -5.39 -9.00
CA ILE A 134 -2.34 -6.70 -8.90
C ILE A 134 -2.49 -7.10 -7.44
N GLU A 135 -1.42 -7.02 -6.66
CA GLU A 135 -1.43 -7.36 -5.23
C GLU A 135 -2.40 -6.46 -4.45
N ALA A 136 -2.38 -5.15 -4.70
CA ALA A 136 -3.29 -4.18 -4.07
C ALA A 136 -4.76 -4.57 -4.29
N HIS A 137 -5.15 -4.91 -5.53
CA HIS A 137 -6.52 -5.32 -5.82
C HIS A 137 -6.86 -6.69 -5.23
N ARG A 138 -5.95 -7.67 -5.27
CA ARG A 138 -6.15 -8.97 -4.61
C ARG A 138 -6.39 -8.84 -3.12
N VAL A 139 -5.67 -7.94 -2.45
CA VAL A 139 -5.90 -7.65 -1.03
C VAL A 139 -7.31 -7.10 -0.83
N LEU A 140 -7.77 -6.15 -1.65
CA LEU A 140 -9.14 -5.61 -1.56
C LEU A 140 -10.21 -6.66 -1.83
N MET A 141 -10.01 -7.53 -2.84
CA MET A 141 -10.89 -8.66 -3.13
C MET A 141 -11.02 -9.61 -1.94
N GLY A 142 -9.96 -9.78 -1.16
CA GLY A 142 -9.97 -10.60 0.04
C GLY A 142 -10.77 -10.01 1.22
N LEU A 143 -11.19 -8.74 1.15
CA LEU A 143 -11.93 -8.10 2.23
C LEU A 143 -13.41 -8.49 2.25
N ASN A 144 -14.06 -8.56 1.08
CA ASN A 144 -15.47 -8.95 0.97
C ASN A 144 -15.83 -9.42 -0.45
N GLU A 145 -16.95 -10.15 -0.57
CA GLU A 145 -17.43 -10.72 -1.84
C GLU A 145 -17.74 -9.66 -2.91
N GLU A 146 -18.17 -8.46 -2.50
CA GLU A 146 -18.47 -7.37 -3.43
C GLU A 146 -17.20 -6.85 -4.10
N ASN A 147 -16.14 -6.60 -3.33
CA ASN A 147 -14.82 -6.26 -3.85
C ASN A 147 -14.28 -7.36 -4.77
N GLU A 148 -14.44 -8.64 -4.39
CA GLU A 148 -14.06 -9.77 -5.24
C GLU A 148 -14.77 -9.70 -6.59
N MET A 149 -16.09 -9.55 -6.60
CA MET A 149 -16.88 -9.44 -7.82
C MET A 149 -16.48 -8.25 -8.70
N VAL A 150 -16.18 -7.10 -8.08
CA VAL A 150 -15.87 -5.85 -8.80
C VAL A 150 -14.48 -5.90 -9.44
N PHE A 151 -13.48 -6.46 -8.75
CA PHE A 151 -12.09 -6.36 -9.19
C PHE A 151 -11.55 -7.61 -9.88
N LYS A 152 -12.26 -8.75 -9.83
CA LYS A 152 -11.79 -10.03 -10.39
C LYS A 152 -11.38 -9.94 -11.86
N ASP A 153 -12.28 -9.46 -12.73
CA ASP A 153 -12.02 -9.40 -14.17
C ASP A 153 -10.81 -8.50 -14.50
N LEU A 154 -10.65 -7.40 -13.74
CA LEU A 154 -9.51 -6.50 -13.87
C LEU A 154 -8.20 -7.18 -13.48
N VAL A 155 -8.19 -7.90 -12.35
CA VAL A 155 -7.01 -8.63 -11.86
C VAL A 155 -6.61 -9.74 -12.81
N GLU A 156 -7.56 -10.53 -13.30
CA GLU A 156 -7.30 -11.60 -14.27
C GLU A 156 -6.69 -11.05 -15.56
N ALA A 157 -7.21 -9.95 -16.10
CA ALA A 157 -6.67 -9.31 -17.30
C ALA A 157 -5.22 -8.81 -17.09
N LEU A 158 -4.95 -8.15 -15.97
CA LEU A 158 -3.60 -7.65 -15.64
C LEU A 158 -2.59 -8.78 -15.47
N GLU A 159 -2.99 -9.92 -14.89
CA GLU A 159 -2.14 -11.10 -14.70
C GLU A 159 -1.81 -11.80 -16.03
N GLU A 160 -2.76 -11.89 -16.95
CA GLU A 160 -2.50 -12.41 -18.29
C GLU A 160 -1.49 -11.56 -19.06
N GLU A 161 -1.58 -10.23 -18.94
CA GLU A 161 -0.64 -9.30 -19.55
C GLU A 161 0.76 -9.43 -18.94
N ASP A 162 0.87 -9.56 -17.62
CA ASP A 162 2.16 -9.74 -16.93
C ASP A 162 2.85 -11.04 -17.38
N GLN A 163 2.11 -12.15 -17.48
CA GLN A 163 2.63 -13.42 -17.98
C GLN A 163 3.10 -13.35 -19.43
N LYS A 164 2.34 -12.65 -20.31
CA LYS A 164 2.72 -12.44 -21.71
C LYS A 164 4.03 -11.66 -21.81
N ASN A 165 4.18 -10.60 -21.02
CA ASN A 165 5.38 -9.77 -21.00
C ASN A 165 6.62 -10.55 -20.53
N MET A 166 6.50 -11.38 -19.48
CA MET A 166 7.59 -12.26 -19.03
C MET A 166 8.04 -13.24 -20.13
N SER A 167 7.09 -13.86 -20.84
CA SER A 167 7.39 -14.83 -21.90
C SER A 167 8.07 -14.20 -23.13
N GLN A 168 7.84 -12.91 -23.40
CA GLN A 168 8.49 -12.17 -24.49
C GLN A 168 9.87 -11.66 -24.09
N GLY A 169 10.03 -11.20 -22.84
CA GLY A 169 11.32 -10.80 -22.27
C GLY A 169 12.34 -11.95 -22.27
N GLU A 170 11.94 -13.14 -21.81
CA GLU A 170 12.80 -14.33 -21.79
C GLU A 170 13.28 -14.72 -23.21
N ARG A 171 12.37 -14.74 -24.20
CA ARG A 171 12.69 -15.05 -25.60
C ARG A 171 13.66 -14.05 -26.24
N ALA A 172 13.56 -12.76 -25.90
CA ALA A 172 14.47 -11.73 -26.38
C ALA A 172 15.88 -11.91 -25.77
N SER A 173 15.99 -12.21 -24.47
CA SER A 173 17.27 -12.44 -23.79
C SER A 173 18.00 -13.71 -24.24
N THR A 174 17.29 -14.80 -24.58
CA THR A 174 17.94 -16.01 -25.10
C THR A 174 18.54 -15.80 -26.48
N THR A 175 17.94 -14.96 -27.33
CA THR A 175 18.39 -14.72 -28.71
C THR A 175 19.70 -13.91 -28.77
N SER A 176 19.93 -13.00 -27.82
CA SER A 176 21.18 -12.21 -27.76
C SER A 176 22.42 -13.00 -27.30
N GLN A 177 22.27 -14.10 -26.54
CA GLN A 177 23.43 -14.89 -26.10
C GLN A 177 23.99 -15.82 -27.19
N VAL A 178 23.21 -16.17 -28.22
CA VAL A 178 23.66 -17.08 -29.29
C VAL A 178 24.46 -16.35 -30.39
N ALA A 179 24.30 -15.03 -30.51
CA ALA A 179 24.94 -14.24 -31.57
C ALA A 179 26.39 -13.78 -31.26
N GLY A 180 26.92 -14.06 -30.06
CA GLY A 180 28.25 -13.61 -29.62
C GLY A 180 29.36 -14.66 -29.66
N ALA A 181 29.08 -15.87 -30.13
CA ALA A 181 30.06 -16.96 -30.24
C ALA A 181 30.31 -17.29 -31.72
N SER A 182 31.12 -16.48 -32.40
CA SER A 182 31.75 -16.81 -33.69
C SER A 182 33.05 -16.04 -33.85
#